data_AF-A0A5B6YYK5-F1
#
_entry.id   AF-A0A5B6YYK5-F1
#
_cell.length_a   1.000
_cell.length_b   1.000
_cell.length_c   1.000
_cell.angle_alpha   90.00
_cell.angle_beta   90.00
_cell.angle_gamma   90.00
#
_symmetry.space_group_name_H-M   'P 1'
#
loop_
_entity.id
_entity.type
_entity.pdbx_description
1 polymer ?
#
loop_
_entity_poly.entity_id
_entity_poly.type
_entity_poly.pdbx_seq_one_letter_code
_entity_poly.pdbx_strand_id
1 'polypeptide(L)'
;QIPPQIGLLRLTSLNLSSNHLTGRIPVEFQNAVFHTSFLNNPGLCASNPSLGIDVCSSRPLFAILMSTAAVLFVLAMLFGLFVIRYYGKRKRGLDSTWKLTQFQILNFTESNILTSLVESNVIGSGGSGKVYLVAVNHSGEFVAVKRIWNNERLDQRLEKEFLAEVEILGRIRHSNIVKLLCCLSSDNSKLLVYEYLENRSLDRWLHGRKRQSSVSGGVLDWPKRLQ
;
A
#
# COMPACT_ATOMS: atom_id res chain seq x y z
N GLN A 1 -52.88 -8.04 26.20
CA GLN A 1 -53.23 -7.11 25.10
C GLN A 1 -54.68 -6.68 25.28
N ILE A 2 -55.07 -5.49 24.81
CA ILE A 2 -56.44 -4.99 24.91
C ILE A 2 -57.24 -5.49 23.69
N PRO A 3 -58.30 -6.30 23.87
CA PRO A 3 -59.10 -6.77 22.75
C PRO A 3 -59.87 -5.60 22.10
N PRO A 4 -59.84 -5.42 20.77
CA PRO A 4 -60.51 -4.31 20.09
C PRO A 4 -62.03 -4.32 20.28
N GLN A 5 -62.62 -5.49 20.54
CA GLN A 5 -64.04 -5.66 20.78
C GLN A 5 -64.53 -4.87 22.00
N ILE A 6 -63.65 -4.58 22.96
CA ILE A 6 -64.02 -3.79 24.14
C ILE A 6 -64.34 -2.32 23.77
N GLY A 7 -63.80 -1.81 22.66
CA GLY A 7 -64.12 -0.49 22.09
C GLY A 7 -65.55 -0.36 21.58
N LEU A 8 -66.23 -1.50 21.35
CA LEU A 8 -67.64 -1.53 20.96
C LEU A 8 -68.57 -1.34 22.16
N LEU A 9 -68.06 -1.49 23.38
CA LEU A 9 -68.83 -1.27 24.60
C LEU A 9 -68.83 0.22 24.93
N ARG A 10 -70.02 0.80 25.11
CA ARG A 10 -70.18 2.21 25.54
C ARG A 10 -69.86 2.35 27.03
N LEU A 11 -68.58 2.32 27.36
CA LEU A 11 -68.08 2.47 28.71
C LEU A 11 -68.01 3.94 29.12
N THR A 12 -68.51 4.27 30.32
CA THR A 12 -68.38 5.61 30.93
C THR A 12 -67.13 5.72 31.79
N SER A 13 -66.61 4.59 32.28
CA SER A 13 -65.35 4.50 33.01
C SER A 13 -64.63 3.21 32.63
N LEU A 14 -63.32 3.29 32.52
CA LEU A 14 -62.44 2.16 32.27
C LEU A 14 -61.13 2.43 33.01
N ASN A 15 -60.60 1.46 33.74
CA ASN A 15 -59.29 1.57 34.35
C ASN A 15 -58.51 0.29 34.13
N LEU A 16 -57.50 0.37 33.26
CA LEU A 16 -56.56 -0.71 32.95
C LEU A 16 -55.13 -0.31 33.33
N SER A 17 -54.98 0.73 34.17
CA SER A 17 -53.68 1.23 34.57
C SER A 17 -52.95 0.22 35.45
N SER A 18 -51.61 0.34 35.51
CA SER A 18 -50.74 -0.51 36.35
C SER A 18 -50.90 -2.00 36.08
N ASN A 19 -51.01 -2.36 34.80
CA ASN A 19 -51.00 -3.73 34.34
C ASN A 19 -49.76 -3.98 33.46
N HIS A 20 -49.62 -5.21 32.96
CA HIS A 20 -48.58 -5.57 31.99
C HIS A 20 -49.15 -5.71 30.57
N LEU A 21 -50.08 -4.82 30.20
CA LEU A 21 -50.68 -4.86 28.87
C LEU A 21 -49.68 -4.39 27.83
N THR A 22 -49.73 -5.04 26.67
CA THR A 22 -48.90 -4.74 25.51
C THR A 22 -49.75 -4.53 24.27
N GLY A 23 -49.21 -3.84 23.27
CA GLY A 23 -49.85 -3.63 21.97
C GLY A 23 -50.53 -2.28 21.81
N ARG A 24 -51.24 -2.11 20.70
CA ARG A 24 -51.90 -0.84 20.36
C ARG A 24 -53.18 -0.63 21.16
N ILE A 25 -53.38 0.57 21.70
CA ILE A 25 -54.64 0.97 22.33
C ILE A 25 -55.72 1.15 21.25
N PRO A 26 -56.92 0.56 21.38
CA PRO A 26 -58.01 0.77 20.43
C PRO A 26 -58.32 2.26 20.25
N VAL A 27 -58.55 2.69 19.02
CA VAL A 27 -58.67 4.12 18.66
C VAL A 27 -59.82 4.81 19.39
N GLU A 28 -60.85 4.05 19.74
CA GLU A 28 -62.04 4.49 20.47
C GLU A 28 -61.69 5.03 21.86
N PHE A 29 -60.62 4.51 22.48
CA PHE A 29 -60.15 4.92 23.81
C PHE A 29 -58.98 5.91 23.77
N GLN A 30 -58.51 6.31 22.59
CA GLN A 30 -57.42 7.30 22.44
C GLN A 30 -57.96 8.74 22.55
N ASN A 31 -58.62 9.05 23.67
CA ASN A 31 -59.21 10.36 23.95
C ASN A 31 -58.88 10.82 25.38
N ALA A 32 -59.15 12.09 25.69
CA ALA A 32 -58.81 12.67 26.99
C ALA A 32 -59.55 12.01 28.18
N VAL A 33 -60.72 11.38 27.94
CA VAL A 33 -61.54 10.75 28.98
C VAL A 33 -60.84 9.53 29.57
N PHE A 34 -60.15 8.74 28.72
CA PHE A 34 -59.47 7.50 29.14
C PHE A 34 -57.95 7.64 29.26
N HIS A 35 -57.41 8.86 29.27
CA HIS A 35 -55.97 9.10 29.32
C HIS A 35 -55.30 8.45 30.55
N THR A 36 -55.96 8.47 31.71
CA THR A 36 -55.44 7.86 32.93
C THR A 36 -55.62 6.34 32.97
N SER A 37 -56.52 5.80 32.14
CA SER A 37 -56.90 4.39 32.11
C SER A 37 -55.79 3.46 31.65
N PHE A 38 -54.72 3.98 31.02
CA PHE A 38 -53.64 3.18 30.42
C PHE A 38 -52.26 3.44 31.03
N LEU A 39 -52.18 4.24 32.10
CA LEU A 39 -50.91 4.55 32.77
C LEU A 39 -50.22 3.29 33.32
N ASN A 40 -48.90 3.35 33.51
CA ASN A 40 -48.08 2.25 34.04
C ASN A 40 -48.20 0.93 33.26
N ASN A 41 -48.42 0.99 31.94
CA ASN A 41 -48.34 -0.15 31.03
C ASN A 41 -47.27 0.15 29.95
N PRO A 42 -45.99 -0.17 30.19
CA PRO A 42 -44.89 0.27 29.31
C PRO A 42 -44.90 -0.35 27.91
N GLY A 43 -45.66 -1.42 27.70
CA GLY A 43 -45.79 -2.08 26.39
C GLY A 43 -46.97 -1.60 25.55
N LEU A 44 -47.77 -0.65 26.04
CA LEU A 44 -48.86 -0.05 25.27
C LEU A 44 -48.33 1.07 24.38
N CYS A 45 -48.91 1.20 23.19
CA CYS A 45 -48.62 2.31 22.28
C CYS A 45 -49.91 2.90 21.70
N ALA A 46 -49.89 4.20 21.40
CA ALA A 46 -51.01 4.92 20.81
C ALA A 46 -50.67 5.41 19.40
N SER A 47 -51.70 5.78 18.62
CA SER A 47 -51.51 6.47 17.34
C SER A 47 -51.53 7.99 17.51
N ASN A 48 -52.16 8.48 18.58
CA ASN A 48 -52.24 9.89 18.91
C ASN A 48 -51.22 10.24 20.03
N PRO A 49 -50.23 11.11 19.77
CA PRO A 49 -49.20 11.50 20.75
C PRO A 49 -49.76 12.30 21.95
N SER A 50 -51.01 12.75 21.86
CA SER A 50 -51.70 13.54 22.89
C SER A 50 -51.99 12.77 24.20
N LEU A 51 -51.73 11.45 24.25
CA LEU A 51 -52.04 10.59 25.41
C LEU A 51 -50.87 10.36 26.37
N GLY A 52 -49.72 11.01 26.16
CA GLY A 52 -48.52 10.79 26.99
C GLY A 52 -47.97 9.36 26.93
N ILE A 53 -48.33 8.60 25.89
CA ILE A 53 -47.96 7.21 25.64
C ILE A 53 -47.16 7.14 24.34
N ASP A 54 -46.20 6.23 24.27
CA ASP A 54 -45.34 6.04 23.09
C ASP A 54 -46.14 5.80 21.80
N VAL A 55 -45.71 6.45 20.71
CA VAL A 55 -46.31 6.27 19.39
C VAL A 55 -45.92 4.90 18.85
N CYS A 56 -46.89 4.13 18.36
CA CYS A 56 -46.63 2.82 17.75
C CYS A 56 -45.70 2.96 16.52
N SER A 57 -44.40 2.78 16.71
CA SER A 57 -43.39 2.88 15.65
C SER A 57 -43.19 1.53 14.96
N SER A 58 -43.64 1.42 13.71
CA SER A 58 -43.40 0.27 12.83
C SER A 58 -42.09 0.41 12.03
N ARG A 59 -41.06 1.09 12.55
CA ARG A 59 -39.85 1.46 11.78
C ARG A 59 -38.50 0.82 12.18
N PRO A 60 -38.38 -0.44 12.62
CA PRO A 60 -37.07 -1.04 12.84
C PRO A 60 -36.34 -1.44 11.55
N LEU A 61 -37.04 -1.76 10.45
CA LEU A 61 -36.42 -2.29 9.23
C LEU A 61 -35.62 -1.25 8.43
N PHE A 62 -36.13 -0.02 8.29
CA PHE A 62 -35.43 1.03 7.55
C PHE A 62 -34.16 1.51 8.26
N ALA A 63 -34.17 1.56 9.60
CA ALA A 63 -32.98 1.92 10.38
C ALA A 63 -31.85 0.88 10.22
N ILE A 64 -32.21 -0.41 10.25
CA ILE A 64 -31.25 -1.50 10.02
C ILE A 64 -30.70 -1.44 8.59
N LEU A 65 -31.56 -1.25 7.58
CA LEU A 65 -31.12 -1.16 6.18
C LEU A 65 -30.14 0.00 5.94
N MET A 66 -30.40 1.19 6.52
CA MET A 66 -29.50 2.33 6.40
C MET A 66 -28.17 2.11 7.12
N SER A 67 -28.18 1.48 8.29
CA SER A 67 -26.95 1.19 9.04
C SER A 67 -26.05 0.18 8.31
N THR A 68 -26.62 -0.89 7.75
CA THR A 68 -25.88 -1.91 7.00
C THR A 68 -25.29 -1.35 5.70
N ALA A 69 -26.05 -0.51 4.98
CA ALA A 69 -25.57 0.17 3.78
C ALA A 69 -24.40 1.11 4.07
N ALA A 70 -24.44 1.85 5.19
CA ALA A 70 -23.35 2.74 5.59
C ALA A 70 -22.05 1.97 5.90
N VAL A 71 -22.14 0.83 6.59
CA VAL A 71 -20.97 -0.01 6.89
C VAL A 71 -20.33 -0.57 5.62
N LEU A 72 -21.15 -1.09 4.69
CA LEU A 72 -20.66 -1.60 3.40
C LEU A 72 -19.98 -0.50 2.56
N PHE A 73 -20.53 0.72 2.58
CA PHE A 73 -19.93 1.86 1.89
C PHE A 73 -18.54 2.21 2.46
N VAL A 74 -18.40 2.24 3.79
CA VAL A 74 -17.10 2.50 4.44
C VAL A 74 -16.09 1.41 4.10
N LEU A 75 -16.49 0.13 4.13
CA LEU A 75 -15.60 -0.99 3.77
C LEU A 75 -15.16 -0.92 2.30
N ALA A 76 -16.08 -0.61 1.39
CA ALA A 76 -15.76 -0.42 -0.03
C ALA A 76 -14.81 0.76 -0.24
N MET A 77 -14.99 1.87 0.50
CA MET A 77 -14.09 3.02 0.44
C MET A 77 -12.68 2.65 0.95
N LEU A 78 -12.56 1.96 2.08
CA LEU A 78 -11.28 1.50 2.63
C LEU A 78 -10.57 0.55 1.66
N PHE A 79 -11.32 -0.40 1.07
CA PHE A 79 -10.78 -1.30 0.06
C PHE A 79 -10.34 -0.55 -1.20
N GLY A 80 -11.14 0.40 -1.68
CA GLY A 80 -10.78 1.28 -2.79
C GLY A 80 -9.50 2.06 -2.53
N LEU A 81 -9.35 2.66 -1.34
CA LEU A 81 -8.12 3.35 -0.93
C LEU A 81 -6.93 2.41 -0.83
N PHE A 82 -7.12 1.19 -0.32
CA PHE A 82 -6.08 0.16 -0.27
C PHE A 82 -5.62 -0.22 -1.67
N VAL A 83 -6.55 -0.50 -2.59
CA VAL A 83 -6.30 -0.80 -4.00
C VAL A 83 -5.58 0.38 -4.67
N ILE A 84 -6.06 1.62 -4.51
CA ILE A 84 -5.42 2.82 -5.06
C ILE A 84 -3.99 2.97 -4.54
N ARG A 85 -3.74 2.75 -3.24
CA ARG A 85 -2.38 2.82 -2.70
C ARG A 85 -1.48 1.69 -3.17
N TYR A 86 -2.01 0.46 -3.22
CA TYR A 86 -1.26 -0.72 -3.65
C TYR A 86 -0.87 -0.63 -5.14
N TYR A 87 -1.83 -0.32 -6.02
CA TYR A 87 -1.58 -0.16 -7.45
C TYR A 87 -0.91 1.18 -7.80
N GLY A 88 -1.18 2.25 -7.04
CA GLY A 88 -0.50 3.53 -7.18
C GLY A 88 1.00 3.44 -6.89
N LYS A 89 1.43 2.58 -5.95
CA LYS A 89 2.84 2.26 -5.71
C LYS A 89 3.49 1.58 -6.92
N ARG A 90 2.72 0.79 -7.68
CA ARG A 90 3.20 0.04 -8.86
C ARG A 90 3.23 0.89 -10.13
N LYS A 91 2.24 1.76 -10.36
CA LYS A 91 2.13 2.60 -11.57
C LYS A 91 3.13 3.76 -11.61
N ARG A 92 3.55 4.30 -10.45
CA ARG A 92 4.58 5.36 -10.37
C ARG A 92 5.96 4.95 -10.91
N GLY A 93 6.23 3.65 -11.05
CA GLY A 93 7.48 3.16 -11.62
C GLY A 93 7.59 3.25 -13.14
N LEU A 94 6.48 3.49 -13.86
CA LEU A 94 6.45 3.44 -15.33
C LEU A 94 6.43 4.83 -15.99
N ASP A 95 5.80 5.84 -15.36
CA ASP A 95 5.75 7.24 -15.84
C ASP A 95 6.79 8.15 -15.17
N SER A 96 7.82 7.59 -14.55
CA SER A 96 8.89 8.40 -13.95
C SER A 96 9.74 9.04 -15.03
N THR A 97 9.75 10.37 -15.10
CA THR A 97 10.72 11.11 -15.92
C THR A 97 12.11 10.86 -15.35
N TRP A 98 12.92 10.07 -16.06
CA TRP A 98 14.30 9.84 -15.65
C TRP A 98 15.15 11.04 -16.03
N LYS A 99 15.97 11.48 -15.08
CA LYS A 99 17.01 12.47 -15.31
C LYS A 99 18.34 11.75 -15.50
N LEU A 100 18.85 11.77 -16.73
CA LEU A 100 20.20 11.29 -17.07
C LEU A 100 21.22 12.40 -16.79
N THR A 101 22.24 12.11 -15.99
CA THR A 101 23.41 12.99 -15.77
C THR A 101 24.66 12.26 -16.23
N GLN A 102 25.38 12.83 -17.19
CA GLN A 102 26.56 12.21 -17.82
C GLN A 102 27.85 12.79 -17.23
N PHE A 103 28.85 11.93 -16.95
CA PHE A 103 30.19 12.32 -16.48
C PHE A 103 31.29 11.98 -17.51
N GLN A 104 30.94 11.13 -18.48
CA GLN A 104 31.77 10.72 -19.62
C GLN A 104 30.95 10.79 -20.91
N ILE A 105 31.64 10.75 -22.06
CA ILE A 105 30.99 10.63 -23.38
C ILE A 105 30.33 9.26 -23.45
N LEU A 106 29.03 9.23 -23.76
CA LEU A 106 28.25 8.00 -23.89
C LEU A 106 27.95 7.70 -25.36
N ASN A 107 27.98 6.42 -25.71
CA ASN A 107 27.55 5.90 -27.01
C ASN A 107 26.21 5.13 -26.92
N PHE A 108 25.48 5.29 -25.81
CA PHE A 108 24.22 4.64 -25.54
C PHE A 108 23.20 5.60 -24.94
N THR A 109 21.94 5.19 -24.97
CA THR A 109 20.81 5.99 -24.48
C THR A 109 20.24 5.40 -23.19
N GLU A 110 19.42 6.20 -22.50
CA GLU A 110 18.67 5.76 -21.33
C GLU A 110 17.86 4.48 -21.59
N SER A 111 17.22 4.35 -22.75
CA SER A 111 16.36 3.21 -23.05
C SER A 111 17.16 1.90 -23.14
N ASN A 112 18.40 1.94 -23.64
CA ASN A 112 19.29 0.77 -23.66
C ASN A 112 19.55 0.25 -22.23
N ILE A 113 19.69 1.16 -21.27
CA ILE A 113 19.87 0.83 -19.86
C ILE A 113 18.59 0.25 -19.26
N LEU A 114 17.48 1.00 -19.33
CA LEU A 114 16.24 0.67 -18.65
C LEU A 114 15.59 -0.63 -19.14
N THR A 115 15.65 -0.90 -20.45
CA THR A 115 15.10 -2.14 -21.04
C THR A 115 15.88 -3.40 -20.61
N SER A 116 17.13 -3.24 -20.18
CA SER A 116 18.03 -4.33 -19.84
C SER A 116 18.10 -4.63 -18.33
N LEU A 117 17.30 -3.95 -17.50
CA LEU A 117 17.25 -4.14 -16.03
C LEU A 117 16.35 -5.33 -15.63
N VAL A 118 16.66 -6.50 -16.20
CA VAL A 118 15.96 -7.76 -15.94
C VAL A 118 16.75 -8.68 -15.01
N GLU A 119 16.07 -9.57 -14.31
CA GLU A 119 16.69 -10.42 -13.28
C GLU A 119 17.77 -11.36 -13.85
N SER A 120 17.64 -11.80 -15.12
CA SER A 120 18.64 -12.61 -15.80
C SER A 120 20.00 -11.92 -15.98
N ASN A 121 20.01 -10.58 -15.92
CA ASN A 121 21.20 -9.76 -16.12
C ASN A 121 21.91 -9.42 -14.81
N VAL A 122 21.45 -9.90 -13.66
CA VAL A 122 22.04 -9.60 -12.35
C VAL A 122 23.38 -10.32 -12.19
N ILE A 123 24.44 -9.56 -11.91
CA ILE A 123 25.81 -10.06 -11.67
C ILE A 123 26.28 -9.92 -10.22
N GLY A 124 25.53 -9.17 -9.40
CA GLY A 124 25.78 -8.98 -7.98
C GLY A 124 24.56 -8.43 -7.25
N SER A 125 24.45 -8.75 -5.97
CA SER A 125 23.41 -8.26 -5.06
C SER A 125 23.98 -8.04 -3.67
N GLY A 126 23.62 -6.94 -3.03
CA GLY A 126 24.08 -6.61 -1.68
C GLY A 126 23.16 -5.61 -0.99
N GLY A 127 23.60 -5.09 0.16
CA GLY A 127 22.79 -4.21 1.02
C GLY A 127 22.35 -2.90 0.36
N SER A 128 23.12 -2.37 -0.59
CA SER A 128 22.77 -1.14 -1.33
C SER A 128 21.96 -1.40 -2.61
N GLY A 129 21.68 -2.66 -2.98
CA GLY A 129 20.86 -3.01 -4.13
C GLY A 129 21.44 -4.10 -5.04
N LYS A 130 21.09 -4.06 -6.33
CA LYS A 130 21.51 -5.05 -7.33
C LYS A 130 22.38 -4.40 -8.41
N VAL A 131 23.31 -5.17 -8.95
CA VAL A 131 24.17 -4.78 -10.08
C VAL A 131 23.82 -5.65 -11.28
N TYR A 132 23.52 -5.00 -12.40
CA TYR A 132 23.12 -5.61 -13.66
C TYR A 132 24.24 -5.44 -14.68
N LEU A 133 24.48 -6.46 -15.50
CA LEU A 133 25.31 -6.40 -16.69
C LEU A 133 24.44 -6.02 -17.89
N VAL A 134 24.73 -4.88 -18.52
CA VAL A 134 23.91 -4.36 -19.62
C VAL A 134 24.76 -4.21 -20.86
N ALA A 135 24.33 -4.83 -21.95
CA ALA A 135 24.88 -4.58 -23.28
C ALA A 135 24.37 -3.22 -23.78
N VAL A 136 25.28 -2.31 -24.10
CA VAL A 136 24.92 -0.94 -24.47
C VAL A 136 24.87 -0.69 -25.97
N ASN A 137 25.47 -1.58 -26.76
CA ASN A 137 25.51 -1.50 -28.21
C ASN A 137 25.66 -2.89 -28.84
N HIS A 138 25.53 -2.95 -30.17
CA HIS A 138 25.71 -4.18 -30.95
C HIS A 138 27.18 -4.59 -31.12
N SER A 139 28.13 -3.72 -30.73
CA SER A 139 29.57 -4.01 -30.76
C SER A 139 30.05 -4.84 -29.58
N GLY A 140 29.16 -5.25 -28.66
CA GLY A 140 29.50 -6.11 -27.53
C GLY A 140 30.11 -5.35 -26.35
N GLU A 141 29.89 -4.05 -26.24
CA GLU A 141 30.28 -3.27 -25.07
C GLU A 141 29.26 -3.45 -23.95
N PHE A 142 29.77 -3.60 -22.73
CA PHE A 142 28.97 -3.80 -21.54
C PHE A 142 29.24 -2.71 -20.50
N VAL A 143 28.19 -2.38 -19.74
CA VAL A 143 28.28 -1.53 -18.56
C VAL A 143 27.74 -2.27 -17.35
N ALA A 144 28.23 -1.88 -16.17
CA ALA A 144 27.68 -2.33 -14.90
C ALA A 144 26.69 -1.30 -14.38
N VAL A 145 25.43 -1.69 -14.20
CA VAL A 145 24.38 -0.80 -13.71
C VAL A 145 24.00 -1.19 -12.30
N LYS A 146 24.37 -0.37 -11.32
CA LYS A 146 23.98 -0.56 -9.92
C LYS A 146 22.65 0.16 -9.69
N ARG A 147 21.60 -0.61 -9.46
CA ARG A 147 20.28 -0.11 -9.05
C ARG A 147 20.21 -0.03 -7.53
N ILE A 148 20.09 1.19 -7.02
CA ILE A 148 19.89 1.46 -5.61
C ILE A 148 18.40 1.32 -5.30
N TRP A 149 18.05 0.35 -4.45
CA TRP A 149 16.68 0.14 -3.98
C TRP A 149 16.66 -0.56 -2.62
N ASN A 150 15.60 -0.35 -1.84
CA ASN A 150 15.25 -1.16 -0.67
C ASN A 150 13.78 -1.58 -0.78
N ASN A 151 13.43 -2.75 -0.22
CA ASN A 151 12.18 -3.51 -0.36
C ASN A 151 10.88 -2.69 -0.19
N GLU A 152 10.92 -1.47 0.35
CA GLU A 152 9.74 -0.64 0.50
C GLU A 152 9.87 0.83 0.06
N ARG A 153 11.04 1.48 0.17
CA ARG A 153 11.35 2.87 -0.24
C ARG A 153 12.86 3.11 -0.39
N LEU A 154 13.27 4.13 -1.15
CA LEU A 154 14.61 4.74 -1.01
C LEU A 154 14.75 5.25 0.43
N ASP A 155 15.68 4.65 1.17
CA ASP A 155 16.09 5.14 2.48
C ASP A 155 16.93 6.43 2.28
N GLN A 156 16.78 7.41 3.17
CA GLN A 156 17.62 8.62 3.18
C GLN A 156 19.10 8.26 3.22
N ARG A 157 19.48 7.14 3.87
CA ARG A 157 20.85 6.66 3.86
C ARG A 157 21.31 6.27 2.45
N LEU A 158 20.51 5.52 1.71
CA LEU A 158 20.82 5.08 0.35
C LEU A 158 20.87 6.26 -0.63
N GLU A 159 20.04 7.28 -0.41
CA GLU A 159 20.10 8.53 -1.19
C GLU A 159 21.41 9.29 -0.93
N LYS A 160 21.84 9.39 0.33
CA LYS A 160 23.14 9.97 0.68
C LYS A 160 24.31 9.17 0.08
N GLU A 161 24.25 7.84 0.15
CA GLU A 161 25.25 6.96 -0.48
C GLU A 161 25.32 7.22 -2.01
N PHE A 162 24.17 7.31 -2.68
CA PHE A 162 24.10 7.64 -4.10
C PHE A 162 24.71 9.00 -4.40
N LEU A 163 24.34 10.04 -3.66
CA LEU A 163 24.85 11.40 -3.88
C LEU A 163 26.36 11.49 -3.66
N ALA A 164 26.87 10.86 -2.60
CA ALA A 164 28.30 10.80 -2.33
C ALA A 164 29.05 10.07 -3.46
N GLU A 165 28.52 8.95 -3.94
CA GLU A 165 29.13 8.17 -5.02
C GLU A 165 29.15 8.97 -6.34
N VAL A 166 28.08 9.70 -6.65
CA VAL A 166 28.02 10.63 -7.78
C VAL A 166 29.04 11.77 -7.65
N GLU A 167 29.13 12.40 -6.49
CA GLU A 167 30.03 13.53 -6.28
C GLU A 167 31.51 13.12 -6.38
N ILE A 168 31.86 11.98 -5.79
CA ILE A 168 33.23 11.48 -5.75
C ILE A 168 33.62 10.91 -7.12
N LEU A 169 32.89 9.90 -7.62
CA LEU A 169 33.27 9.20 -8.84
C LEU A 169 32.92 9.96 -10.12
N GLY A 170 31.99 10.92 -10.06
CA GLY A 170 31.72 11.82 -11.18
C GLY A 170 32.85 12.80 -11.48
N ARG A 171 33.76 13.06 -10.53
CA ARG A 171 34.89 13.98 -10.69
C ARG A 171 36.23 13.27 -10.87
N ILE A 172 36.41 12.09 -10.28
CA ILE A 172 37.67 11.36 -10.31
C ILE A 172 37.89 10.68 -11.67
N ARG A 173 39.10 10.83 -12.23
CA ARG A 173 39.58 10.08 -13.39
C ARG A 173 40.95 9.50 -13.09
N HIS A 174 41.02 8.20 -12.86
CA HIS A 174 42.25 7.51 -12.52
C HIS A 174 42.21 6.05 -13.03
N SER A 175 43.35 5.51 -13.47
CA SER A 175 43.42 4.17 -14.08
C SER A 175 42.98 3.04 -13.15
N ASN A 176 43.20 3.21 -11.85
CA ASN A 176 42.93 2.20 -10.81
C ASN A 176 41.62 2.46 -10.04
N ILE A 177 40.77 3.38 -10.53
CA ILE A 177 39.47 3.68 -9.94
C ILE A 177 38.42 3.48 -11.03
N VAL A 178 37.40 2.66 -10.74
CA VAL A 178 36.32 2.38 -11.68
C VAL A 178 35.63 3.69 -12.11
N LYS A 179 35.46 3.87 -13.42
CA LYS A 179 34.83 5.07 -13.96
C LYS A 179 33.32 4.99 -13.81
N LEU A 180 32.74 6.03 -13.20
CA LEU A 180 31.32 6.33 -13.31
C LEU A 180 31.07 7.02 -14.66
N LEU A 181 30.26 6.41 -15.52
CA LEU A 181 29.94 6.93 -16.85
C LEU A 181 28.80 7.94 -16.78
N CYS A 182 27.72 7.56 -16.10
CA CYS A 182 26.54 8.38 -15.88
C CYS A 182 25.72 7.89 -14.68
N CYS A 183 24.73 8.69 -14.28
CA CYS A 183 23.69 8.25 -13.37
C CYS A 183 22.31 8.57 -13.93
N LEU A 184 21.33 7.74 -13.58
CA LEU A 184 19.92 7.99 -13.88
C LEU A 184 19.15 8.09 -12.57
N SER A 185 18.42 9.18 -12.40
CA SER A 185 17.61 9.39 -11.21
C SER A 185 16.14 9.60 -11.58
N SER A 186 15.26 8.85 -10.92
CA SER A 186 13.83 9.12 -10.83
C SER A 186 13.45 9.34 -9.37
N ASP A 187 12.20 9.74 -9.12
CA ASP A 187 11.67 9.94 -7.77
C ASP A 187 11.80 8.67 -6.90
N ASN A 188 11.64 7.48 -7.50
CA ASN A 188 11.57 6.22 -6.79
C ASN A 188 12.78 5.30 -6.99
N SER A 189 13.71 5.63 -7.89
CA SER A 189 14.84 4.78 -8.20
C SER A 189 16.06 5.59 -8.59
N LYS A 190 17.24 5.12 -8.16
CA LYS A 190 18.53 5.71 -8.52
C LYS A 190 19.41 4.63 -9.15
N LEU A 191 20.03 4.95 -10.29
CA LEU A 191 20.91 4.07 -11.04
C LEU A 191 22.28 4.73 -11.18
N LEU A 192 23.33 3.94 -10.96
CA LEU A 192 24.71 4.31 -11.21
C LEU A 192 25.25 3.41 -12.32
N VAL A 193 25.80 3.99 -13.37
CA VAL A 193 26.29 3.26 -14.55
C VAL A 193 27.81 3.41 -14.60
N TYR A 194 28.51 2.29 -14.51
CA TYR A 194 29.96 2.20 -14.51
C TYR A 194 30.46 1.48 -15.76
N GLU A 195 31.74 1.69 -16.09
CA GLU A 195 32.44 0.77 -16.99
C GLU A 195 32.38 -0.66 -16.44
N TYR A 196 32.19 -1.63 -17.32
CA TYR A 196 32.22 -3.03 -16.91
C TYR A 196 33.66 -3.53 -16.82
N LEU A 197 34.00 -4.20 -15.71
CA LEU A 197 35.30 -4.83 -15.50
C LEU A 197 35.17 -6.36 -15.68
N GLU A 198 35.75 -6.87 -16.77
CA GLU A 198 35.61 -8.28 -17.18
C GLU A 198 36.08 -9.28 -16.12
N ASN A 199 37.16 -8.95 -15.41
CA ASN A 199 37.77 -9.80 -14.39
C ASN A 199 36.96 -9.88 -13.09
N ARG A 200 35.82 -9.20 -13.00
CA ARG A 200 34.91 -9.22 -11.84
C ARG A 200 35.60 -8.77 -10.54
N SER A 201 34.97 -8.99 -9.39
CA SER A 201 35.50 -8.56 -8.08
C SER A 201 36.70 -9.38 -7.62
N LEU A 202 37.66 -8.72 -6.97
CA LEU A 202 38.79 -9.37 -6.30
C LEU A 202 38.33 -10.37 -5.23
N ASP A 203 37.25 -10.07 -4.50
CA ASP A 203 36.60 -11.00 -3.57
C ASP A 203 36.30 -12.36 -4.22
N ARG A 204 35.77 -12.36 -5.44
CA ARG A 204 35.48 -13.59 -6.19
C ARG A 204 36.76 -14.33 -6.58
N TRP A 205 37.83 -13.62 -6.92
CA TRP A 205 39.13 -14.24 -7.19
C TRP A 205 39.72 -14.91 -5.95
N LEU A 206 39.63 -14.24 -4.80
CA LEU A 206 40.19 -14.71 -3.54
C LEU A 206 39.38 -15.85 -2.90
N HIS A 207 38.05 -15.83 -3.03
CA HIS A 207 37.15 -16.72 -2.30
C HIS A 207 36.30 -17.64 -3.18
N GLY A 208 36.24 -17.43 -4.49
CA GLY A 208 35.34 -18.14 -5.41
C GLY A 208 35.76 -19.56 -5.80
N ARG A 209 36.98 -20.02 -5.46
CA ARG A 209 37.50 -21.36 -5.85
C ARG A 209 37.17 -22.49 -4.86
N LYS A 210 36.21 -22.34 -3.94
CA LYS A 210 35.90 -23.39 -2.95
C LYS A 210 34.97 -24.53 -3.44
N ARG A 211 34.69 -24.67 -4.74
CA ARG A 211 33.77 -25.73 -5.23
C ARG A 211 34.27 -26.68 -6.32
N GLN A 212 35.51 -26.56 -6.79
CA GLN A 212 36.09 -27.61 -7.64
C GLN A 212 37.49 -27.96 -7.15
N SER A 213 37.56 -29.20 -6.68
CA SER A 213 38.73 -29.92 -6.21
C SER A 213 39.87 -29.90 -7.23
N SER A 214 41.10 -29.88 -6.71
CA SER A 214 42.31 -30.46 -7.31
C SER A 214 42.86 -29.91 -8.64
N VAL A 215 42.96 -28.59 -8.83
CA VAL A 215 44.04 -27.98 -9.64
C VAL A 215 44.46 -26.66 -9.00
N SER A 216 45.76 -26.45 -8.82
CA SER A 216 46.39 -25.35 -8.06
C SER A 216 45.61 -24.02 -8.10
N GLY A 217 44.97 -23.68 -6.98
CA GLY A 217 44.44 -22.35 -6.72
C GLY A 217 45.58 -21.34 -6.73
N GLY A 218 45.76 -20.65 -7.86
CA GLY A 218 46.82 -19.67 -8.03
C GLY A 218 46.71 -18.59 -6.98
N VAL A 219 47.58 -18.66 -5.97
CA VAL A 219 47.86 -17.55 -5.06
C VAL A 219 48.21 -16.35 -5.95
N LEU A 220 47.55 -15.21 -5.75
CA LEU A 220 47.95 -13.97 -6.40
C LEU A 220 49.36 -13.65 -5.91
N ASP A 221 50.35 -13.91 -6.76
CA ASP A 221 51.74 -13.54 -6.54
C ASP A 221 51.85 -12.02 -6.36
N TRP A 222 52.91 -11.58 -5.68
CA TRP A 222 53.06 -10.18 -5.28
C TRP A 222 53.05 -9.19 -6.46
N PRO A 223 53.65 -9.52 -7.62
CA PRO A 223 53.52 -8.72 -8.83
C PRO A 223 52.07 -8.51 -9.28
N LYS A 224 51.22 -9.56 -9.28
CA LYS A 224 49.79 -9.43 -9.64
C LYS A 224 48.96 -8.60 -8.66
N ARG A 225 49.46 -8.31 -7.46
CA ARG A 225 48.74 -7.46 -6.47
C ARG A 225 49.07 -5.98 -6.58
N LEU A 226 50.13 -5.63 -7.30
CA LEU A 226 50.67 -4.26 -7.40
C LEU A 226 50.38 -3.59 -8.75
N GLN A 227 49.90 -4.34 -9.75
CA GLN A 227 49.42 -3.81 -11.05
C GLN A 227 47.93 -3.46 -10.97
#